data_AF-A0A1L7I4M6-F1
#
_entry.id   AF-A0A1L7I4M6-F1
#
_cell.length_a   1.000
_cell.length_b   1.000
_cell.length_c   1.000
_cell.angle_alpha   90.00
_cell.angle_beta   90.00
_cell.angle_gamma   90.00
#
_symmetry.space_group_name_H-M   'P 1'
#
loop_
_entity.id
_entity.type
_entity.pdbx_description
1 polymer ?
#
loop_
_entity_poly.entity_id
_entity_poly.type
_entity_poly.pdbx_seq_one_letter_code
_entity_poly.pdbx_strand_id
1 'polypeptide(L)'
;MGGFRKENVLSGKSYDLALRTVLLNKELKLQRENILSKQLLRFGTSIGANVAVANAAISNTDFSAKISIVSKEYVQTKYWLRL
;
A
#
# COMPACT_ATOMS: atom_id res chain seq x y z
N MET A 1 -2.50 -4.56 -32.90
CA MET A 1 -1.11 -4.36 -32.42
C MET A 1 -1.15 -4.15 -30.92
N GLY A 2 -0.94 -5.22 -30.14
CA GLY A 2 -0.93 -5.16 -28.68
C GLY A 2 0.39 -4.58 -28.19
N GLY A 3 0.39 -3.29 -27.84
CA GLY A 3 1.53 -2.68 -27.17
C GLY A 3 1.71 -3.34 -25.81
N PHE A 4 2.91 -3.88 -25.55
CA PHE A 4 3.35 -4.27 -24.22
C PHE A 4 3.11 -3.08 -23.28
N ARG A 5 2.05 -3.14 -22.45
CA ARG A 5 1.89 -2.16 -21.38
C ARG A 5 3.11 -2.33 -20.48
N LYS A 6 3.94 -1.30 -20.43
CA LYS A 6 5.04 -1.21 -19.48
C LYS A 6 4.42 -1.48 -18.11
N GLU A 7 4.79 -2.59 -17.50
CA GLU A 7 4.21 -3.05 -16.25
C GLU A 7 4.39 -1.92 -15.21
N ASN A 8 3.30 -1.51 -14.56
CA ASN A 8 3.38 -0.45 -13.57
C ASN A 8 4.11 -1.00 -12.33
N VAL A 9 5.42 -0.74 -12.27
CA VAL A 9 6.32 -1.17 -11.20
C VAL A 9 5.77 -0.78 -9.82
N LEU A 10 5.16 0.41 -9.71
CA LEU A 10 4.54 0.84 -8.46
C LEU A 10 3.34 -0.03 -8.09
N SER A 11 2.51 -0.40 -9.07
CA SER A 11 1.37 -1.30 -8.86
C SER A 11 1.82 -2.65 -8.30
N GLY A 12 2.79 -3.31 -8.94
CA GLY A 12 3.31 -4.60 -8.48
C GLY A 12 3.91 -4.51 -7.07
N LYS A 13 4.81 -3.54 -6.84
CA LYS A 13 5.45 -3.37 -5.52
C LYS A 13 4.45 -3.02 -4.41
N SER A 14 3.44 -2.20 -4.72
CA SER A 14 2.41 -1.82 -3.74
C SER A 14 1.51 -3.00 -3.37
N TYR A 15 1.21 -3.88 -4.32
CA TYR A 15 0.47 -5.12 -4.07
C TYR A 15 1.29 -6.08 -3.21
N ASP A 16 2.56 -6.30 -3.54
CA ASP A 16 3.45 -7.16 -2.76
C ASP A 16 3.61 -6.67 -1.32
N LEU A 17 3.73 -5.35 -1.13
CA LEU A 17 3.75 -4.74 0.20
C LEU A 17 2.46 -5.05 0.97
N ALA A 18 1.30 -4.81 0.36
CA ALA A 18 0.00 -5.08 0.98
C ALA A 18 -0.14 -6.56 1.38
N LEU A 19 0.24 -7.49 0.50
CA LEU A 19 0.23 -8.92 0.79
C LEU A 19 1.14 -9.28 1.97
N ARG A 20 2.37 -8.77 1.98
CA ARG A 20 3.32 -8.98 3.09
C ARG A 20 2.79 -8.40 4.40
N THR A 21 2.16 -7.23 4.36
CA THR A 21 1.51 -6.62 5.54
C THR A 21 0.39 -7.50 6.09
N VAL A 22 -0.44 -8.09 5.23
CA VAL A 22 -1.50 -9.02 5.66
C VAL A 22 -0.91 -10.26 6.32
N LEU A 23 0.15 -10.84 5.74
CA LEU A 23 0.82 -12.01 6.31
C LEU A 23 1.48 -11.69 7.66
N LEU A 24 2.17 -10.55 7.76
CA LEU A 24 2.75 -10.08 9.03
C LEU A 24 1.66 -9.85 10.09
N ASN A 25 0.53 -9.25 9.73
CA ASN A 25 -0.57 -9.05 10.67
C ASN A 25 -1.10 -10.37 11.23
N LYS A 26 -1.20 -11.42 10.40
CA LYS A 26 -1.61 -12.75 10.85
C LYS A 26 -0.64 -13.32 11.88
N GLU A 27 0.66 -13.22 11.63
CA GLU A 27 1.70 -13.71 12.55
C GLU A 27 1.69 -12.94 13.88
N LEU A 28 1.67 -11.60 13.83
CA LEU A 28 1.64 -10.75 15.03
C LEU A 28 0.39 -11.01 15.89
N LYS A 29 -0.75 -11.31 15.28
CA LYS A 29 -1.96 -11.69 16.02
C LYS A 29 -1.81 -13.01 16.77
N LEU A 30 -1.06 -13.99 16.23
CA LEU A 30 -0.76 -15.23 16.95
C LEU A 30 0.09 -14.96 18.21
N GLN A 31 0.95 -13.94 18.13
CA GLN A 31 1.74 -13.43 19.26
C GLN A 31 0.97 -12.49 20.19
N ARG A 32 -0.35 -12.36 20.00
CA ARG A 32 -1.25 -11.45 20.74
C ARG A 32 -0.94 -9.97 20.60
N GLU A 33 -0.16 -9.57 19.59
CA GLU A 33 0.04 -8.16 19.25
C GLU A 33 -1.13 -7.66 18.39
N ASN A 34 -1.87 -6.67 18.91
CA ASN A 34 -3.11 -6.19 18.30
C ASN A 34 -3.16 -4.67 18.06
N ILE A 35 -2.18 -3.93 18.56
CA ILE A 35 -2.16 -2.46 18.52
C ILE A 35 -1.39 -2.01 17.28
N LEU A 36 -0.10 -2.40 17.18
CA LEU A 36 0.78 -2.03 16.08
C LEU A 36 0.40 -2.78 14.80
N SER A 37 0.07 -4.07 14.90
CA SER A 37 -0.34 -4.91 13.78
C SER A 37 -1.57 -4.34 13.09
N LYS A 38 -2.51 -3.76 13.84
CA LYS A 38 -3.69 -3.09 13.29
C LYS A 38 -3.34 -1.79 12.57
N GLN A 39 -2.39 -1.01 13.08
CA GLN A 39 -1.90 0.19 12.38
C GLN A 39 -1.20 -0.19 11.08
N LEU A 40 -0.29 -1.17 11.13
CA LEU A 40 0.42 -1.69 9.97
C LEU A 40 -0.57 -2.21 8.92
N LEU A 41 -1.56 -3.01 9.32
CA LEU A 41 -2.57 -3.52 8.40
C LEU A 41 -3.33 -2.39 7.70
N ARG A 42 -3.74 -1.35 8.44
CA ARG A 42 -4.46 -0.20 7.87
C ARG A 42 -3.60 0.52 6.83
N PHE A 43 -2.39 0.94 7.20
CA PHE A 43 -1.59 1.80 6.32
C PHE A 43 -0.89 1.03 5.20
N GLY A 44 -0.39 -0.18 5.48
CA GLY A 44 0.33 -0.99 4.50
C GLY A 44 -0.56 -1.49 3.36
N THR A 45 -1.82 -1.83 3.64
CA THR A 45 -2.78 -2.24 2.58
C THR A 45 -3.36 -1.05 1.82
N SER A 46 -3.53 0.10 2.48
CA SER A 46 -4.06 1.32 1.85
C SER A 46 -3.13 1.87 0.75
N ILE A 47 -1.81 1.65 0.86
CA ILE A 47 -0.85 1.99 -0.20
C ILE A 47 -1.22 1.32 -1.53
N GLY A 48 -1.43 -0.01 -1.52
CA GLY A 48 -1.83 -0.74 -2.72
C GLY A 48 -3.20 -0.33 -3.24
N ALA A 49 -4.15 -0.10 -2.34
CA ALA A 49 -5.49 0.35 -2.71
C ALA A 49 -5.48 1.72 -3.39
N ASN A 50 -4.77 2.70 -2.84
CA ASN A 50 -4.67 4.04 -3.43
C ASN A 50 -3.86 4.06 -4.73
N VAL A 51 -2.86 3.20 -4.90
CA VAL A 51 -2.17 3.02 -6.20
C VAL A 51 -3.14 2.47 -7.25
N ALA A 52 -3.98 1.49 -6.90
CA ALA A 52 -4.99 0.96 -7.81
C ALA A 52 -6.00 2.05 -8.24
N VAL A 53 -6.46 2.88 -7.29
CA VAL A 53 -7.35 4.01 -7.58
C VAL A 53 -6.63 5.08 -8.42
N ALA A 54 -5.36 5.39 -8.14
CA ALA A 54 -4.56 6.32 -8.94
C ALA A 54 -4.46 5.85 -10.40
N ASN A 55 -4.24 4.56 -10.64
CA ASN A 55 -4.19 4.01 -11.99
C ASN A 55 -5.52 4.07 -12.75
N ALA A 56 -6.64 4.24 -12.04
CA ALA A 56 -7.97 4.45 -12.60
C ALA A 56 -8.39 5.94 -12.58
N ALA A 57 -7.48 6.86 -12.25
CA ALA A 57 -7.78 8.28 -12.12
C ALA A 57 -8.28 8.87 -13.45
N ILE A 58 -9.28 9.75 -13.34
CA ILE A 58 -9.90 10.41 -14.49
C ILE A 58 -9.17 11.68 -14.95
N SER A 59 -8.18 12.14 -14.17
CA SER A 59 -7.36 13.31 -14.47
C SER A 59 -5.99 13.26 -13.78
N ASN A 60 -5.03 14.07 -14.25
CA ASN A 60 -3.71 14.19 -13.63
C ASN A 60 -3.78 14.74 -12.19
N THR A 61 -4.75 15.62 -11.90
CA THR A 61 -4.96 16.17 -10.55
C THR A 61 -5.45 15.10 -9.59
N ASP A 62 -6.42 14.27 -10.02
CA ASP A 62 -6.91 13.14 -9.25
C ASP A 62 -5.81 12.10 -9.01
N PHE A 63 -5.04 11.76 -10.05
CA PHE A 63 -3.85 10.91 -9.94
C PHE A 63 -2.87 11.44 -8.87
N SER A 64 -2.51 12.72 -8.96
CA SER A 64 -1.56 13.36 -8.04
C SER A 64 -2.07 13.39 -6.59
N ALA A 65 -3.36 13.60 -6.39
CA ALA A 65 -3.98 13.55 -5.08
C ALA A 65 -3.89 12.14 -4.46
N LYS A 66 -4.14 11.07 -5.24
CA LYS A 66 -4.00 9.69 -4.77
C LYS A 66 -2.56 9.32 -4.46
N ILE A 67 -1.60 9.71 -5.30
CA ILE A 67 -0.16 9.49 -5.02
C ILE A 67 0.32 10.25 -3.77
N SER A 68 -0.25 11.43 -3.49
CA SER A 68 0.04 12.16 -2.25
C SER A 68 -0.45 11.41 -1.01
N ILE A 69 -1.59 10.72 -1.09
CA ILE A 69 -2.10 9.85 -0.01
C ILE A 69 -1.17 8.65 0.18
N VAL A 70 -0.81 7.95 -0.92
CA VAL A 70 0.15 6.82 -0.90
C VAL A 70 1.45 7.21 -0.18
N SER A 71 1.98 8.39 -0.47
CA SER A 71 3.22 8.88 0.16
C SER A 71 3.09 9.06 1.67
N LYS A 72 1.96 9.59 2.15
CA LYS A 72 1.68 9.74 3.59
C LYS A 72 1.52 8.39 4.28
N GLU A 73 0.88 7.42 3.63
CA GLU A 73 0.69 6.07 4.16
C GLU A 73 1.99 5.26 4.18
N TYR A 74 2.86 5.45 3.18
CA TYR A 74 4.20 4.87 3.16
C TYR A 74 5.04 5.34 4.35
N VAL A 75 5.06 6.65 4.64
CA VAL A 75 5.81 7.20 5.77
C VAL A 75 5.29 6.61 7.10
N GLN A 76 3.98 6.51 7.27
CA GLN A 76 3.38 5.91 8.47
C GLN A 76 3.70 4.42 8.59
N THR A 77 3.56 3.65 7.50
CA THR A 77 3.91 2.23 7.46
C THR A 77 5.38 2.02 7.83
N LYS A 78 6.28 2.83 7.26
CA LYS A 78 7.72 2.78 7.58
C LYS A 78 8.01 3.13 9.04
N TYR A 79 7.27 4.07 9.62
CA TYR A 79 7.42 4.42 11.04
C TYR A 79 7.03 3.24 11.93
N TRP A 80 5.86 2.65 11.70
CA TRP A 80 5.38 1.50 12.50
C TRP A 80 6.26 0.26 12.36
N LEU A 81 6.86 0.02 11.17
CA LEU A 81 7.79 -1.10 10.97
C LEU A 81 9.14 -0.93 11.72
N ARG A 82 9.45 0.28 12.20
CA ARG A 82 10.68 0.55 12.97
C ARG A 82 10.49 0.39 14.47
N LEU A 83 9.26 0.18 14.93
CA LEU A 83 8.89 -0.07 16.33
C LEU A 83 8.71 -1.57 16.54
#